data_AF-A0A7C3T236-F1
#
_entry.id   AF-A0A7C3T236-F1
#
_cell.length_a   1.000
_cell.length_b   1.000
_cell.length_c   1.000
_cell.angle_alpha   90.00
_cell.angle_beta   90.00
_cell.angle_gamma   90.00
#
_symmetry.space_group_name_H-M   'P 1'
#
loop_
_entity.id
_entity.type
_entity.pdbx_description
1 polymer ?
#
loop_
_entity_poly.entity_id
_entity_poly.type
_entity_poly.pdbx_seq_one_letter_code
_entity_poly.pdbx_strand_id
1 'polypeptide(L)'
;MDPRMMQRMMVEGMRASIRMTFDALNSMQEQMEKVWKMLLEHGEDARKEGEKVLSEWMENMRKSREEFRRNLEDGLRKMEEFIGQE
;
A
#
# COMPACT_ATOMS: atom_id res chain seq x y z
N MET A 1 31.50 -11.27 7.56
CA MET A 1 30.08 -11.57 7.30
C MET A 1 30.03 -12.36 6.00
N ASP A 2 29.34 -13.50 5.99
CA ASP A 2 29.12 -14.27 4.76
C ASP A 2 28.33 -13.41 3.75
N PRO A 3 28.76 -13.27 2.48
CA PRO A 3 28.06 -12.48 1.46
C PRO A 3 26.57 -12.84 1.32
N ARG A 4 26.19 -14.11 1.51
CA ARG A 4 24.80 -14.58 1.44
C ARG A 4 24.00 -14.11 2.65
N MET A 5 24.62 -14.08 3.83
CA MET A 5 24.00 -13.51 5.03
C MET A 5 23.73 -12.01 4.83
N MET A 6 24.66 -11.29 4.20
CA MET A 6 24.48 -9.87 3.85
C MET A 6 23.33 -9.67 2.84
N GLN A 7 23.24 -10.51 1.81
CA GLN A 7 22.17 -10.45 0.81
C GLN A 7 20.79 -10.74 1.42
N ARG A 8 20.66 -11.79 2.24
CA ARG A 8 19.40 -12.10 2.94
C ARG A 8 18.96 -10.94 3.82
N MET A 9 19.87 -10.39 4.62
CA MET A 9 19.58 -9.26 5.50
C MET A 9 19.12 -8.01 4.72
N MET A 10 19.69 -7.76 3.54
CA MET A 10 19.27 -6.67 2.66
C MET A 10 17.84 -6.88 2.12
N VAL A 11 17.49 -8.10 1.68
CA VAL A 11 16.14 -8.42 1.20
C VAL A 11 15.11 -8.34 2.32
N GLU A 12 15.43 -8.84 3.52
CA GLU A 12 14.60 -8.71 4.72
C GLU A 12 14.40 -7.24 5.12
N GLY A 13 15.47 -6.44 5.08
CA GLY A 13 15.39 -5.00 5.32
C GLY A 13 14.47 -4.30 4.33
N MET A 14 14.61 -4.61 3.03
CA MET A 14 13.75 -4.07 1.98
C MET A 14 12.27 -4.46 2.19
N ARG A 15 12.02 -5.73 2.53
CA ARG A 15 10.69 -6.25 2.89
C ARG A 15 10.07 -5.46 4.06
N ALA A 16 10.85 -5.23 5.12
CA ALA A 16 10.39 -4.50 6.29
C ALA A 16 10.07 -3.03 5.98
N SER A 17 10.97 -2.33 5.27
CA SER A 17 10.76 -0.94 4.86
C SER A 17 9.49 -0.79 4.03
N ILE A 18 9.27 -1.70 3.07
CA ILE A 18 8.11 -1.64 2.19
C ILE A 18 6.81 -1.88 2.96
N ARG A 19 6.77 -2.87 3.87
CA ARG A 19 5.60 -3.10 4.73
C ARG A 19 5.26 -1.84 5.53
N MET A 20 6.26 -1.23 6.16
CA MET A 20 6.07 0.01 6.93
C MET A 20 5.52 1.15 6.05
N THR A 21 6.03 1.31 4.82
CA THR A 21 5.51 2.31 3.88
C THR A 21 4.05 2.04 3.51
N PHE A 22 3.67 0.78 3.24
CA PHE A 22 2.28 0.44 2.94
C PHE A 22 1.34 0.68 4.11
N ASP A 23 1.76 0.37 5.33
CA ASP A 23 0.97 0.63 6.53
C ASP A 23 0.74 2.13 6.71
N ALA A 24 1.79 2.96 6.53
CA ALA A 24 1.67 4.41 6.56
C ALA A 24 0.75 4.95 5.45
N LEU A 25 0.85 4.43 4.23
CA LEU A 25 -0.03 4.81 3.12
C LEU A 25 -1.49 4.44 3.38
N ASN A 26 -1.76 3.29 4.00
CA ASN A 26 -3.10 2.90 4.39
C ASN A 26 -3.67 3.86 5.46
N SER A 27 -2.91 4.16 6.51
CA SER A 27 -3.34 5.11 7.54
C SER A 27 -3.61 6.51 6.97
N MET A 28 -2.76 6.97 6.04
CA MET A 28 -2.96 8.26 5.36
C MET A 28 -4.25 8.25 4.52
N GLN A 29 -4.50 7.18 3.76
CA GLN A 29 -5.75 7.06 3.01
C GLN A 29 -6.97 7.08 3.95
N GLU A 30 -6.96 6.33 5.05
CA GLU A 30 -8.07 6.32 6.00
C GLU A 30 -8.38 7.72 6.56
N GLN A 31 -7.35 8.53 6.82
CA GLN A 31 -7.54 9.92 7.26
C GLN A 31 -8.15 10.78 6.14
N MET A 32 -7.68 10.65 4.91
CA MET A 32 -8.25 11.35 3.76
C MET A 32 -9.73 10.99 3.55
N GLU A 33 -10.09 9.70 3.68
CA GLU A 33 -11.49 9.26 3.60
C GLU A 33 -12.39 9.96 4.62
N LYS A 34 -11.90 10.11 5.86
CA LYS A 34 -12.63 10.82 6.92
C LYS A 34 -12.84 12.29 6.56
N VAL A 35 -11.80 12.97 6.07
CA VAL A 35 -11.89 14.38 5.65
C VAL A 35 -12.91 14.54 4.53
N TRP A 36 -12.87 13.67 3.52
CA TRP A 36 -13.83 13.70 2.41
C TRP A 36 -15.27 13.47 2.87
N LYS A 37 -15.50 12.52 3.78
CA LYS A 37 -16.84 12.29 4.36
C LYS A 37 -17.35 13.52 5.10
N MET A 38 -16.52 14.17 5.93
CA MET A 38 -16.91 15.39 6.63
C MET A 38 -17.26 16.53 5.65
N LEU A 39 -16.51 16.69 4.55
CA LEU A 39 -16.80 17.70 3.54
C LEU A 39 -18.14 17.45 2.83
N LEU A 40 -18.47 16.20 2.54
CA LEU A 40 -19.75 15.81 1.91
C LEU A 40 -20.96 16.01 2.83
N GLU A 41 -20.81 15.71 4.12
CA GLU A 41 -21.88 15.90 5.12
C GLU A 41 -22.32 17.37 5.22
N HIS A 42 -21.37 18.30 5.12
CA HIS A 42 -21.60 19.75 5.26
C HIS A 42 -21.95 20.49 3.96
N GLY A 43 -21.77 19.88 2.78
CA GLY A 43 -22.08 20.53 1.48
C GLY A 43 -23.50 20.23 0.99
N GLU A 44 -24.34 21.26 0.80
CA GLU A 44 -25.72 21.08 0.30
C GLU A 44 -25.80 20.54 -1.13
N ASP A 45 -24.89 20.94 -2.03
CA ASP A 45 -24.89 20.55 -3.46
C ASP A 45 -24.01 19.32 -3.78
N ALA A 46 -23.14 18.90 -2.87
CA ALA A 46 -22.08 17.92 -3.16
C ALA A 46 -22.47 16.45 -2.89
N ARG A 47 -23.62 16.19 -2.23
CA ARG A 47 -23.89 14.88 -1.61
C ARG A 47 -23.92 13.71 -2.59
N LYS A 48 -24.79 13.70 -3.60
CA LYS A 48 -24.99 12.45 -4.39
C LYS A 48 -23.88 12.15 -5.40
N GLU A 49 -23.49 13.12 -6.20
CA GLU A 49 -22.48 12.90 -7.25
C GLU A 49 -21.07 12.87 -6.66
N GLY A 50 -20.80 13.73 -5.66
CA GLY A 50 -19.53 13.74 -4.92
C GLY A 50 -19.30 12.45 -4.12
N GLU A 51 -20.31 11.93 -3.41
CA GLU A 51 -20.19 10.66 -2.67
C GLU A 51 -19.81 9.49 -3.58
N LYS A 52 -20.43 9.42 -4.76
CA LYS A 52 -20.17 8.35 -5.72
C LYS A 52 -18.74 8.43 -6.26
N VAL A 53 -18.34 9.61 -6.76
CA VAL A 53 -16.99 9.83 -7.31
C VAL A 53 -15.91 9.56 -6.26
N LEU A 54 -16.13 10.03 -5.03
CA LEU A 54 -15.19 9.79 -3.94
C LEU A 54 -15.12 8.32 -3.58
N SER A 55 -16.25 7.64 -3.44
CA SER A 55 -16.28 6.19 -3.13
C SER A 55 -15.56 5.37 -4.22
N GLU A 56 -15.81 5.66 -5.49
CA GLU A 56 -15.13 5.00 -6.61
C GLU A 56 -13.62 5.27 -6.59
N TRP A 57 -13.21 6.51 -6.34
CA TRP A 57 -11.80 6.87 -6.24
C TRP A 57 -11.10 6.18 -5.07
N MET A 58 -11.71 6.16 -3.87
CA MET A 58 -11.16 5.49 -2.69
C MET A 58 -10.97 3.99 -2.93
N GLU A 59 -11.97 3.34 -3.54
CA GLU A 59 -11.91 1.91 -3.85
C GLU A 59 -10.83 1.59 -4.89
N ASN A 60 -10.68 2.43 -5.93
CA ASN A 60 -9.62 2.27 -6.92
C ASN A 60 -8.23 2.44 -6.30
N MET A 61 -8.05 3.41 -5.41
CA MET A 61 -6.79 3.61 -4.68
C MET A 61 -6.47 2.43 -3.77
N ARG A 62 -7.48 1.86 -3.10
CA ARG A 62 -7.33 0.66 -2.27
C ARG A 62 -6.88 -0.54 -3.10
N LYS A 63 -7.57 -0.83 -4.20
CA LYS A 63 -7.21 -1.92 -5.13
C LYS A 63 -5.79 -1.77 -5.68
N SER A 64 -5.45 -0.56 -6.14
CA SER A 64 -4.13 -0.28 -6.72
C SER A 64 -3.00 -0.51 -5.72
N ARG A 65 -3.18 -0.10 -4.46
CA ARG A 65 -2.20 -0.39 -3.39
C ARG A 65 -2.08 -1.87 -3.11
N GLU A 66 -3.18 -2.60 -3.06
CA GLU A 66 -3.16 -4.03 -2.78
C GLU A 66 -2.48 -4.82 -3.90
N GLU A 67 -2.73 -4.45 -5.15
CA GLU A 67 -2.05 -5.02 -6.31
C GLU A 67 -0.54 -4.71 -6.30
N PHE A 68 -0.17 -3.46 -6.04
CA PHE A 68 1.24 -3.06 -5.91
C PHE A 68 1.93 -3.86 -4.79
N ARG A 69 1.27 -4.04 -3.64
CA ARG A 69 1.79 -4.85 -2.53
C ARG A 69 2.00 -6.29 -2.94
N ARG A 70 1.02 -6.91 -3.61
CA ARG A 70 1.11 -8.30 -4.09
C ARG A 70 2.28 -8.50 -5.04
N ASN A 71 2.43 -7.61 -6.03
CA ASN A 71 3.52 -7.70 -7.02
C ASN A 71 4.90 -7.60 -6.35
N LEU A 72 5.00 -6.73 -5.36
CA LEU A 72 6.24 -6.52 -4.63
C LEU A 72 6.56 -7.72 -3.72
N GLU A 73 5.60 -8.23 -2.95
CA GLU A 73 5.78 -9.43 -2.13
C GLU A 73 6.17 -10.65 -2.98
N ASP A 74 5.61 -10.78 -4.19
CA ASP A 74 6.00 -11.82 -5.14
C ASP A 74 7.44 -11.65 -5.65
N GLY A 75 7.85 -10.43 -5.99
CA GLY A 75 9.22 -10.13 -6.39
C GLY A 75 10.23 -10.42 -5.28
N LEU A 76 9.93 -10.04 -4.04
CA LEU A 76 10.78 -10.35 -2.88
C LEU A 76 10.91 -11.85 -2.64
N ARG A 77 9.81 -12.60 -2.75
CA ARG A 77 9.84 -14.07 -2.64
C ARG A 77 10.73 -14.70 -3.71
N LYS A 78 10.60 -14.27 -4.98
CA LYS A 78 11.46 -14.75 -6.07
C LYS A 78 12.94 -14.45 -5.82
N MET A 79 13.25 -13.29 -5.26
CA MET A 79 14.62 -12.92 -4.87
C MET A 79 15.14 -13.82 -3.73
N GLU A 80 14.31 -14.12 -2.73
CA GLU A 80 14.68 -15.04 -1.65
C GLU A 80 14.89 -16.47 -2.16
N GLU A 81 14.05 -16.95 -3.07
CA GLU A 81 14.21 -18.24 -3.74
C GLU A 81 15.52 -18.29 -4.53
N PHE A 82 15.83 -17.26 -5.32
CA PHE A 82 17.09 -17.16 -6.06
C PHE A 82 18.31 -17.20 -5.13
N ILE A 83 18.30 -16.42 -4.04
CA ILE A 83 19.38 -16.40 -3.04
C ILE A 83 19.46 -17.73 -2.26
N GLY A 84 18.37 -18.48 -2.17
CA GLY A 84 18.28 -19.77 -1.47
C GLY A 84 18.54 -21.01 -2.32
N GLN A 85 18.59 -20.89 -3.65
CA GLN A 85 18.81 -21.99 -4.60
C GLN A 85 20.29 -22.28 -4.94
N GLU A 86 21.24 -21.47 -4.42
CA GLU A 86 22.70 -21.70 -4.40
C GLU A 86 23.28 -21.65 -2.96
#